data_AF-A0A2A5ALN4-F1
#
_entry.id   AF-A0A2A5ALN4-F1
#
_cell.length_a   1.000
_cell.length_b   1.000
_cell.length_c   1.000
_cell.angle_alpha   90.00
_cell.angle_beta   90.00
_cell.angle_gamma   90.00
#
_symmetry.space_group_name_H-M   'P 1'
#
loop_
_entity.id
_entity.type
_entity.pdbx_description
1 polymer ?
#
loop_
_entity_poly.entity_id
_entity_poly.type
_entity_poly.pdbx_seq_one_letter_code
_entity_poly.pdbx_strand_id
1 'polypeptide(L)'
;MLMALRITLRKGDKGKFVSELQKLLNKILASRKLTADGDFGENTRKAVIDFQKSANIKADGIVGNRTWVALANAATHIMTAPMQPNGLSSIAEKYIGVKETGNNLAGSSKQMLEIFKADDLVINGKTDGYPWCAAFVSLCVQKLCKSSVFYSSLVPPREPSVNNFLNSWAKNSNCLIFKPDSKVFTITKDDIVVFTFSHIGIVESSNDTFVTTIEGNTNDAGSREGITVARKQRRPSIIRSVIRLPMDGVGIDRKLNDYVQYC
;
A
#
# COMPACT_ATOMS: atom_id res chain seq x y z
N MET A 1 20.69 3.21 -14.19
CA MET A 1 19.95 4.47 -14.45
C MET A 1 18.48 4.09 -14.74
N LEU A 2 17.51 4.66 -14.01
CA LEU A 2 16.09 4.30 -14.05
C LEU A 2 15.45 4.57 -15.43
N MET A 3 15.02 3.54 -16.16
CA MET A 3 14.22 3.69 -17.40
C MET A 3 12.73 3.35 -17.26
N ALA A 4 12.24 3.10 -16.04
CA ALA A 4 10.83 2.71 -15.84
C ALA A 4 9.82 3.88 -15.78
N LEU A 5 10.18 5.13 -16.09
CA LEU A 5 9.36 6.27 -15.63
C LEU A 5 8.85 7.29 -16.67
N ARG A 6 8.95 7.06 -18.00
CA ARG A 6 8.40 8.05 -18.97
C ARG A 6 7.74 7.51 -20.24
N ILE A 7 7.60 6.20 -20.43
CA ILE A 7 6.94 5.67 -21.63
C ILE A 7 5.44 5.53 -21.37
N THR A 8 4.62 6.21 -22.17
CA THR A 8 3.18 6.00 -22.21
C THR A 8 2.86 5.04 -23.34
N LEU A 9 2.27 3.88 -23.04
CA LEU A 9 1.80 2.94 -24.06
C LEU A 9 0.27 3.01 -24.22
N ARG A 10 -0.19 2.90 -25.46
CA ARG A 10 -1.61 2.93 -25.85
C ARG A 10 -1.86 2.11 -27.12
N LYS A 11 -3.13 1.90 -27.43
CA LYS A 11 -3.55 1.18 -28.63
C LYS A 11 -2.88 1.75 -29.89
N GLY A 12 -2.30 0.88 -30.71
CA GLY A 12 -1.56 1.21 -31.92
C GLY A 12 -0.04 1.28 -31.75
N ASP A 13 0.46 1.39 -30.51
CA ASP A 13 1.90 1.32 -30.24
C ASP A 13 2.43 -0.09 -30.53
N LYS A 14 3.71 -0.16 -30.93
CA LYS A 14 4.38 -1.44 -31.24
C LYS A 14 5.78 -1.52 -30.64
N GLY A 15 6.30 -2.74 -30.51
CA GLY A 15 7.71 -3.02 -30.20
C GLY A 15 7.92 -3.65 -28.82
N LYS A 16 9.19 -3.73 -28.40
CA LYS A 16 9.64 -4.48 -27.21
C LYS A 16 8.93 -4.06 -25.92
N PHE A 17 8.63 -2.78 -25.73
CA PHE A 17 7.92 -2.32 -24.53
C PHE A 17 6.48 -2.85 -24.45
N VAL A 18 5.82 -3.03 -25.60
CA VAL A 18 4.49 -3.61 -25.65
C VAL A 18 4.53 -5.11 -25.37
N SER A 19 5.52 -5.84 -25.89
CA SER A 19 5.66 -7.28 -25.61
C SER A 19 5.98 -7.55 -24.14
N GLU A 20 6.81 -6.71 -23.51
CA GLU A 20 7.05 -6.78 -22.07
C GLU A 20 5.80 -6.46 -21.24
N LEU A 21 5.02 -5.45 -21.62
CA LEU A 21 3.72 -5.17 -21.02
C LEU A 21 2.78 -6.40 -21.11
N GLN A 22 2.68 -7.02 -22.29
CA GLN A 22 1.83 -8.19 -22.51
C GLN A 22 2.25 -9.38 -21.64
N LYS A 23 3.56 -9.65 -21.53
CA LYS A 23 4.11 -10.68 -20.63
C LYS A 23 3.76 -10.38 -19.17
N LEU A 24 3.89 -9.13 -18.76
CA LEU A 24 3.58 -8.70 -17.39
C LEU A 24 2.09 -8.86 -17.08
N LEU A 25 1.22 -8.43 -17.99
CA LEU A 25 -0.23 -8.63 -17.87
C LEU A 25 -0.60 -10.10 -17.79
N ASN A 26 0.02 -10.99 -18.57
CA ASN A 26 -0.22 -12.43 -18.50
C ASN A 26 0.18 -13.05 -17.16
N LYS A 27 1.24 -12.54 -16.52
CA LYS A 27 1.67 -12.99 -15.19
C LYS A 27 0.68 -12.57 -14.10
N ILE A 28 0.10 -11.38 -14.24
CA ILE A 28 -0.75 -10.75 -13.21
C ILE A 28 -2.22 -11.15 -13.38
N LEU A 29 -2.72 -11.19 -14.61
CA LEU A 29 -4.12 -11.48 -14.92
C LEU A 29 -4.30 -12.94 -15.31
N ALA A 30 -4.74 -13.78 -14.38
CA ALA A 30 -5.08 -15.17 -14.66
C ALA A 30 -6.22 -15.32 -15.69
N SER A 31 -7.05 -14.29 -15.87
CA SER A 31 -8.25 -14.32 -16.73
C SER A 31 -7.98 -14.06 -18.21
N ARG A 32 -6.75 -13.67 -18.60
CA ARG A 32 -6.41 -13.37 -20.00
C ARG A 32 -5.06 -13.97 -20.39
N LYS A 33 -5.00 -14.57 -21.58
CA LYS A 33 -3.76 -15.01 -22.23
C LYS A 33 -3.56 -14.19 -23.50
N LEU A 34 -2.73 -13.17 -23.41
CA LEU A 34 -2.29 -12.36 -24.54
C LEU A 34 -1.14 -13.07 -25.27
N THR A 35 -1.09 -12.93 -26.59
CA THR A 35 0.15 -13.15 -27.33
C THR A 35 1.08 -11.97 -27.07
N ALA A 36 2.34 -12.24 -26.70
CA ALA A 36 3.35 -11.20 -26.48
C ALA A 36 4.03 -10.80 -27.81
N ASP A 37 3.23 -10.40 -28.79
CA ASP A 37 3.65 -10.08 -30.16
C ASP A 37 4.24 -8.66 -30.31
N GLY A 38 4.14 -7.84 -29.27
CA GLY A 38 4.58 -6.45 -29.33
C GLY A 38 3.62 -5.54 -30.10
N ASP A 39 2.39 -5.95 -30.37
CA ASP A 39 1.33 -5.10 -30.93
C ASP A 39 0.31 -4.71 -29.85
N PHE A 40 0.15 -3.41 -29.60
CA PHE A 40 -0.84 -2.93 -28.66
C PHE A 40 -2.20 -2.87 -29.37
N GLY A 41 -2.74 -4.06 -29.65
CA GLY A 41 -4.06 -4.24 -30.22
C GLY A 41 -5.19 -4.13 -29.20
N GLU A 42 -6.41 -4.43 -29.65
CA GLU A 42 -7.62 -4.35 -28.83
C GLU A 42 -7.58 -5.30 -27.62
N ASN A 43 -6.98 -6.48 -27.76
CA ASN A 43 -6.85 -7.43 -26.66
C ASN A 43 -5.91 -6.92 -25.56
N THR A 44 -4.77 -6.32 -25.94
CA THR A 44 -3.85 -5.66 -25.01
C THR A 44 -4.55 -4.52 -24.28
N ARG A 45 -5.30 -3.67 -24.99
CA ARG A 45 -6.07 -2.58 -24.39
C ARG A 45 -7.10 -3.06 -23.38
N LYS A 46 -7.85 -4.12 -23.70
CA LYS A 46 -8.82 -4.73 -22.77
C LYS A 46 -8.14 -5.28 -21.52
N ALA A 47 -6.99 -5.94 -21.66
CA ALA A 47 -6.22 -6.43 -20.52
C ALA A 47 -5.70 -5.29 -19.64
N VAL A 48 -5.22 -4.19 -20.22
CA VAL A 48 -4.83 -2.99 -19.47
C VAL A 48 -6.01 -2.42 -18.68
N ILE A 49 -7.19 -2.32 -19.29
CA ILE A 49 -8.41 -1.85 -18.60
C ILE A 49 -8.79 -2.76 -17.43
N ASP A 50 -8.75 -4.07 -17.63
CA ASP A 50 -9.08 -5.05 -16.58
C ASP A 50 -8.09 -4.97 -15.41
N PHE A 51 -6.80 -4.80 -15.72
CA PHE A 51 -5.78 -4.53 -14.71
C PHE A 51 -6.04 -3.22 -13.97
N GLN A 52 -6.28 -2.12 -14.68
CA GLN A 52 -6.52 -0.80 -14.08
C GLN A 52 -7.75 -0.82 -13.15
N LYS A 53 -8.83 -1.50 -13.54
CA LYS A 53 -10.00 -1.72 -12.67
C LYS A 53 -9.63 -2.50 -11.40
N SER A 54 -8.85 -3.56 -11.56
CA SER A 54 -8.42 -4.41 -10.43
C SER A 54 -7.52 -3.63 -9.45
N ALA A 55 -6.71 -2.71 -9.97
CA ALA A 55 -5.83 -1.83 -9.19
C ALA A 55 -6.52 -0.54 -8.71
N ASN A 56 -7.84 -0.41 -8.90
CA ASN A 56 -8.65 0.75 -8.51
C ASN A 56 -8.09 2.10 -9.00
N ILE A 57 -7.52 2.12 -10.21
CA ILE A 57 -7.04 3.34 -10.89
C ILE A 57 -7.91 3.65 -12.11
N LYS A 58 -7.70 4.80 -12.75
CA LYS A 58 -8.44 5.19 -13.95
C LYS A 58 -8.27 4.13 -15.04
N ALA A 59 -9.39 3.55 -15.49
CA ALA A 59 -9.41 2.46 -16.45
C ALA A 59 -9.62 2.95 -17.89
N ASP A 60 -8.64 3.70 -18.42
CA ASP A 60 -8.66 4.31 -19.76
C ASP A 60 -7.96 3.47 -20.84
N GLY A 61 -7.33 2.35 -20.49
CA GLY A 61 -6.58 1.51 -21.41
C GLY A 61 -5.23 2.09 -21.82
N ILE A 62 -4.75 3.13 -21.12
CA ILE A 62 -3.46 3.77 -21.35
C ILE A 62 -2.50 3.39 -20.21
N VAL A 63 -1.31 2.92 -20.58
CA VAL A 63 -0.26 2.57 -19.62
C VAL A 63 0.64 3.78 -19.41
N GLY A 64 0.20 4.69 -18.55
CA GLY A 64 1.01 5.81 -18.03
C GLY A 64 1.70 5.46 -16.70
N ASN A 65 2.31 6.46 -16.06
CA ASN A 65 3.09 6.29 -14.83
C ASN A 65 2.35 5.51 -13.73
N ARG A 66 1.10 5.89 -13.43
CA ARG A 66 0.29 5.20 -12.40
C ARG A 66 0.06 3.73 -12.73
N THR A 67 -0.20 3.40 -14.00
CA THR A 67 -0.38 2.02 -14.44
C THR A 67 0.92 1.23 -14.31
N TRP A 68 2.07 1.81 -14.69
CA TRP A 68 3.38 1.16 -14.55
C TRP A 68 3.75 0.88 -13.10
N VAL A 69 3.56 1.85 -12.20
CA VAL A 69 3.82 1.65 -10.76
C VAL A 69 2.93 0.54 -10.20
N ALA A 70 1.64 0.53 -10.54
CA ALA A 70 0.73 -0.53 -10.12
C ALA A 70 1.16 -1.91 -10.67
N LEU A 71 1.57 -2.00 -11.93
CA LEU A 71 2.06 -3.24 -12.55
C LEU A 71 3.34 -3.75 -11.89
N ALA A 72 4.27 -2.84 -11.57
CA ALA A 72 5.48 -3.18 -10.84
C ALA A 72 5.13 -3.77 -9.47
N ASN A 73 4.34 -3.04 -8.66
CA ASN A 73 3.88 -3.47 -7.34
C ASN A 73 3.12 -4.82 -7.36
N ALA A 74 2.43 -5.12 -8.47
CA ALA A 74 1.78 -6.42 -8.67
C ALA A 74 2.79 -7.55 -8.88
N ALA A 75 3.82 -7.31 -9.69
CA ALA A 75 4.79 -8.31 -10.10
C ALA A 75 5.87 -8.60 -9.05
N THR A 76 6.21 -7.63 -8.20
CA THR A 76 7.20 -7.80 -7.11
C THR A 76 6.85 -8.94 -6.16
N HIS A 77 5.56 -9.08 -5.82
CA HIS A 77 5.07 -10.11 -4.92
C HIS A 77 5.00 -11.50 -5.55
N ILE A 78 5.09 -11.60 -6.88
CA ILE A 78 5.15 -12.88 -7.59
C ILE A 78 6.59 -13.42 -7.62
N MET A 79 7.62 -12.56 -7.48
CA MET A 79 9.00 -12.94 -7.85
C MET A 79 10.04 -12.96 -6.73
N THR A 80 9.85 -12.36 -5.55
CA THR A 80 10.57 -12.60 -4.27
C THR A 80 10.40 -11.36 -3.39
N ALA A 81 9.74 -11.49 -2.23
CA ALA A 81 9.91 -10.50 -1.18
C ALA A 81 11.12 -10.95 -0.35
N PRO A 82 12.30 -10.29 -0.43
CA PRO A 82 13.24 -10.39 0.67
C PRO A 82 12.48 -9.93 1.91
N MET A 83 12.34 -10.82 2.90
CA MET A 83 11.89 -10.47 4.24
C MET A 83 12.73 -9.28 4.70
N GLN A 84 12.20 -8.06 4.59
CA GLN A 84 12.85 -6.89 5.13
C GLN A 84 12.71 -7.01 6.65
N PRO A 85 13.81 -7.12 7.42
CA PRO A 85 13.72 -7.29 8.87
C PRO A 85 13.01 -6.10 9.56
N ASN A 86 12.90 -4.95 8.88
CA ASN A 86 12.33 -3.71 9.39
C ASN A 86 11.18 -3.16 8.52
N GLY A 87 10.22 -4.02 8.15
CA GLY A 87 8.99 -3.62 7.46
C GLY A 87 8.03 -2.78 8.33
N LEU A 88 6.91 -2.37 7.75
CA LEU A 88 5.92 -1.52 8.42
C LEU A 88 5.37 -2.16 9.70
N SER A 89 5.09 -3.45 9.67
CA SER A 89 4.63 -4.23 10.82
C SER A 89 5.69 -4.36 11.92
N SER A 90 6.97 -4.50 11.57
CA SER A 90 8.08 -4.50 12.56
C SER A 90 8.22 -3.16 13.27
N ILE A 91 7.89 -2.04 12.60
CA ILE A 91 7.84 -0.72 13.23
C ILE A 91 6.63 -0.64 14.17
N ALA A 92 5.46 -1.07 13.71
CA ALA A 92 4.23 -1.06 14.48
C ALA A 92 4.31 -1.92 15.75
N GLU A 93 4.97 -3.07 15.69
CA GLU A 93 5.15 -3.99 16.81
C GLU A 93 5.81 -3.33 18.03
N LYS A 94 6.75 -2.41 17.81
CA LYS A 94 7.45 -1.66 18.87
C LYS A 94 6.54 -0.74 19.68
N TYR A 95 5.31 -0.51 19.22
CA TYR A 95 4.31 0.31 19.90
C TYR A 95 3.24 -0.52 20.58
N ILE A 96 3.22 -1.85 20.47
CA ILE A 96 2.20 -2.67 21.15
C ILE A 96 2.22 -2.40 22.65
N GLY A 97 1.04 -2.16 23.23
CA GLY A 97 0.85 -1.82 24.65
C GLY A 97 0.97 -0.32 24.95
N VAL A 98 1.39 0.50 23.99
CA VAL A 98 1.32 1.97 24.11
C VAL A 98 -0.14 2.37 24.31
N LYS A 99 -0.40 3.18 25.35
CA LYS A 99 -1.74 3.46 25.84
C LYS A 99 -1.92 4.95 26.17
N GLU A 100 -3.06 5.50 25.80
CA GLU A 100 -3.47 6.85 26.16
C GLU A 100 -4.02 6.93 27.59
N THR A 101 -4.13 8.13 28.14
CA THR A 101 -4.73 8.35 29.47
C THR A 101 -6.27 8.36 29.45
N GLY A 102 -6.88 8.12 28.28
CA GLY A 102 -8.31 8.15 28.02
C GLY A 102 -8.77 9.48 27.40
N ASN A 103 -9.98 9.50 26.83
CA ASN A 103 -10.58 10.64 26.15
C ASN A 103 -9.68 11.22 25.04
N ASN A 104 -8.97 10.36 24.29
CA ASN A 104 -8.04 10.75 23.25
C ASN A 104 -6.84 11.58 23.75
N LEU A 105 -6.49 11.51 25.05
CA LEU A 105 -5.38 12.29 25.63
C LEU A 105 -4.06 11.50 25.66
N ALA A 106 -3.01 12.06 25.04
CA ALA A 106 -1.70 11.41 24.96
C ALA A 106 -1.03 11.16 26.32
N GLY A 107 -1.35 11.97 27.34
CA GLY A 107 -0.68 11.94 28.64
C GLY A 107 0.81 12.28 28.55
N SER A 108 1.63 11.69 29.42
CA SER A 108 3.09 11.91 29.49
C SER A 108 3.92 10.82 28.79
N SER A 109 3.29 9.81 28.21
CA SER A 109 3.99 8.72 27.51
C SER A 109 4.74 9.27 26.30
N LYS A 110 6.06 9.06 26.26
CA LYS A 110 6.91 9.51 25.13
C LYS A 110 6.43 8.93 23.80
N GLN A 111 6.04 7.66 23.78
CA GLN A 111 5.56 6.98 22.57
C GLN A 111 4.17 7.48 22.16
N MET A 112 3.27 7.76 23.10
CA MET A 112 1.98 8.40 22.78
C MET A 112 2.18 9.81 22.22
N LEU A 113 3.04 10.61 22.85
CA LEU A 113 3.35 11.96 22.36
C LEU A 113 3.98 11.90 20.97
N GLU A 114 4.77 10.88 20.66
CA GLU A 114 5.32 10.67 19.32
C GLU A 114 4.22 10.36 18.28
N ILE A 115 3.27 9.48 18.61
CA ILE A 115 2.10 9.20 17.76
C ILE A 115 1.35 10.48 17.44
N PHE A 116 1.06 11.29 18.45
CA PHE A 116 0.27 12.50 18.26
C PHE A 116 1.04 13.60 17.52
N LYS A 117 2.35 13.73 17.78
CA LYS A 117 3.22 14.69 17.07
C LYS A 117 3.43 14.35 15.60
N ALA A 118 3.21 13.09 15.18
CA ALA A 118 3.36 12.69 13.78
C ALA A 118 2.48 13.50 12.84
N ASP A 119 1.29 13.86 13.32
CA ASP A 119 0.24 14.55 12.56
C ASP A 119 -0.26 15.80 13.29
N ASP A 120 0.59 16.42 14.12
CA ASP A 120 0.33 17.69 14.82
C ASP A 120 -0.96 17.69 15.69
N LEU A 121 -1.36 16.52 16.22
CA LEU A 121 -2.57 16.34 17.03
C LEU A 121 -2.51 16.98 18.43
N VAL A 122 -1.35 17.49 18.86
CA VAL A 122 -1.20 18.17 20.15
C VAL A 122 -1.14 19.68 19.93
N ILE A 123 -2.14 20.39 20.43
CA ILE A 123 -2.19 21.84 20.49
C ILE A 123 -2.16 22.25 21.96
N ASN A 124 -1.12 22.97 22.39
CA ASN A 124 -0.94 23.45 23.78
C ASN A 124 -1.04 22.35 24.86
N GLY A 125 -0.52 21.16 24.56
CA GLY A 125 -0.54 20.03 25.50
C GLY A 125 -1.89 19.33 25.63
N LYS A 126 -2.91 19.74 24.86
CA LYS A 126 -4.18 19.05 24.72
C LYS A 126 -4.29 18.47 23.32
N THR A 127 -4.90 17.31 23.25
CA THR A 127 -5.26 16.72 21.98
C THR A 127 -6.58 17.34 21.55
N ASP A 128 -6.84 17.38 20.26
CA ASP A 128 -8.08 17.87 19.69
C ASP A 128 -9.26 16.90 19.89
N GLY A 129 -9.08 15.83 20.68
CA GLY A 129 -10.12 14.86 21.02
C GLY A 129 -10.40 13.82 19.93
N TYR A 130 -9.53 13.71 18.91
CA TYR A 130 -9.77 12.84 17.75
C TYR A 130 -9.18 11.43 17.92
N PRO A 131 -9.86 10.41 17.36
CA PRO A 131 -9.30 9.07 17.24
C PRO A 131 -7.93 9.06 16.53
N TRP A 132 -6.91 8.49 17.15
CA TRP A 132 -5.51 8.55 16.68
C TRP A 132 -5.05 7.32 15.89
N CYS A 133 -5.97 6.44 15.47
CA CYS A 133 -5.61 5.21 14.72
C CYS A 133 -4.84 5.52 13.42
N ALA A 134 -5.27 6.53 12.65
CA ALA A 134 -4.57 6.94 11.44
C ALA A 134 -3.27 7.68 11.74
N ALA A 135 -3.18 8.44 12.83
CA ALA A 135 -1.92 9.04 13.27
C ALA A 135 -0.86 8.01 13.66
N PHE A 136 -1.28 6.91 14.28
CA PHE A 136 -0.38 5.77 14.55
C PHE A 136 0.15 5.17 13.25
N VAL A 137 -0.72 4.87 12.27
CA VAL A 137 -0.28 4.34 10.98
C VAL A 137 0.59 5.36 10.23
N SER A 138 0.25 6.65 10.29
CA SER A 138 1.01 7.75 9.72
C SER A 138 2.44 7.78 10.27
N LEU A 139 2.59 7.72 11.60
CA LEU A 139 3.89 7.63 12.26
C LEU A 139 4.72 6.43 11.75
N CYS A 140 4.10 5.25 11.64
CA CYS A 140 4.79 4.05 11.16
C CYS A 140 5.31 4.23 9.73
N VAL A 141 4.51 4.82 8.83
CA VAL A 141 4.95 5.12 7.45
C VAL A 141 6.05 6.18 7.45
N GLN A 142 5.94 7.24 8.25
CA GLN A 142 6.99 8.26 8.39
C GLN A 142 8.32 7.65 8.85
N LYS A 143 8.29 6.72 9.80
CA LYS A 143 9.48 5.99 10.26
C LYS A 143 10.05 5.09 9.19
N LEU A 144 9.20 4.37 8.46
CA LEU A 144 9.62 3.49 7.36
C LEU A 144 10.35 4.27 6.27
N CYS A 145 9.80 5.39 5.81
CA CYS A 145 10.43 6.26 4.82
C CYS A 145 11.79 6.79 5.29
N LYS A 146 11.94 7.09 6.60
CA LYS A 146 13.21 7.54 7.17
C LYS A 146 14.26 6.42 7.31
N SER A 147 13.83 5.18 7.54
CA SER A 147 14.74 4.06 7.83
C SER A 147 15.01 3.15 6.64
N SER A 148 14.30 3.29 5.53
CA SER A 148 14.38 2.37 4.38
C SER A 148 14.64 3.10 3.08
N VAL A 149 15.72 2.71 2.40
CA VAL A 149 16.07 3.19 1.05
C VAL A 149 15.03 2.76 0.01
N PHE A 150 14.24 1.73 0.28
CA PHE A 150 13.17 1.27 -0.61
C PHE A 150 11.93 2.17 -0.57
N TYR A 151 11.86 3.18 0.29
CA TYR A 151 10.72 4.10 0.38
C TYR A 151 11.18 5.57 0.41
N SER A 152 12.35 5.85 -0.14
CA SER A 152 13.00 7.16 -0.13
C SER A 152 12.30 8.23 -0.98
N SER A 153 11.56 7.85 -2.02
CA SER A 153 10.78 8.75 -2.89
C SER A 153 9.33 8.92 -2.43
N LEU A 154 8.86 8.07 -1.50
CA LEU A 154 7.53 8.18 -0.93
C LEU A 154 7.49 9.37 0.03
N VAL A 155 6.71 10.39 -0.32
CA VAL A 155 6.36 11.46 0.62
C VAL A 155 5.45 10.87 1.70
N PRO A 156 5.89 10.79 2.97
CA PRO A 156 5.12 10.12 4.00
C PRO A 156 3.85 10.93 4.35
N PRO A 157 2.82 10.26 4.91
CA PRO A 157 1.58 10.93 5.29
C PRO A 157 1.81 11.88 6.47
N ARG A 158 0.97 12.92 6.50
CA ARG A 158 0.65 13.71 7.70
C ARG A 158 -0.87 13.81 7.81
N GLU A 159 -1.53 12.70 8.12
CA GLU A 159 -2.96 12.59 7.93
C GLU A 159 -3.63 11.75 9.02
N PRO A 160 -4.16 12.40 10.07
CA PRO A 160 -4.74 11.70 11.21
C PRO A 160 -6.17 11.23 10.93
N SER A 161 -6.79 11.60 9.80
CA SER A 161 -8.13 11.11 9.43
C SER A 161 -8.04 9.93 8.47
N VAL A 162 -8.70 8.83 8.81
CA VAL A 162 -8.77 7.61 7.99
C VAL A 162 -9.26 7.90 6.57
N ASN A 163 -10.25 8.80 6.43
CA ASN A 163 -10.81 9.15 5.13
C ASN A 163 -9.78 9.81 4.22
N ASN A 164 -9.10 10.84 4.71
CA ASN A 164 -8.11 11.55 3.91
C ASN A 164 -6.84 10.72 3.74
N PHE A 165 -6.48 9.86 4.70
CA PHE A 165 -5.33 8.95 4.55
C PHE A 165 -5.51 8.09 3.29
N LEU A 166 -6.70 7.51 3.12
CA LEU A 166 -7.04 6.71 1.94
C LEU A 166 -7.29 7.58 0.70
N ASN A 167 -8.18 8.56 0.81
CA ASN A 167 -8.73 9.25 -0.37
C ASN A 167 -7.90 10.44 -0.85
N SER A 168 -7.03 10.98 0.00
CA SER A 168 -6.15 12.11 -0.34
C SER A 168 -4.71 11.65 -0.42
N TRP A 169 -4.11 11.16 0.68
CA TRP A 169 -2.69 10.80 0.66
C TRP A 169 -2.42 9.56 -0.20
N ALA A 170 -2.99 8.39 0.13
CA ALA A 170 -2.63 7.14 -0.54
C ALA A 170 -2.88 7.17 -2.06
N LYS A 171 -4.02 7.75 -2.49
CA LYS A 171 -4.36 7.90 -3.92
C LYS A 171 -3.41 8.84 -4.69
N ASN A 172 -2.80 9.81 -4.01
CA ASN A 172 -1.86 10.74 -4.64
C ASN A 172 -0.40 10.30 -4.49
N SER A 173 -0.13 9.37 -3.58
CA SER A 173 1.21 8.83 -3.30
C SER A 173 1.54 7.54 -4.06
N ASN A 174 0.87 7.27 -5.19
CA ASN A 174 1.05 6.07 -6.03
C ASN A 174 0.98 4.73 -5.26
N CYS A 175 0.27 4.68 -4.13
CA CYS A 175 0.01 3.42 -3.46
C CYS A 175 -0.88 2.54 -4.34
N LEU A 176 -0.63 1.23 -4.32
CA LEU A 176 -1.56 0.27 -4.90
C LEU A 176 -2.74 0.12 -3.93
N ILE A 177 -3.96 0.35 -4.41
CA ILE A 177 -5.17 0.31 -3.59
C ILE A 177 -6.10 -0.75 -4.18
N PHE A 178 -6.47 -1.74 -3.39
CA PHE A 178 -7.33 -2.85 -3.84
C PHE A 178 -8.31 -3.30 -2.76
N LYS A 179 -9.36 -4.00 -3.19
CA LYS A 179 -10.35 -4.59 -2.28
C LYS A 179 -9.88 -5.95 -1.76
N PRO A 180 -10.29 -6.38 -0.56
CA PRO A 180 -9.89 -7.69 -0.01
C PRO A 180 -10.37 -8.89 -0.84
N ASP A 181 -11.42 -8.73 -1.67
CA ASP A 181 -11.96 -9.75 -2.57
C ASP A 181 -11.33 -9.73 -3.97
N SER A 182 -10.27 -8.94 -4.18
CA SER A 182 -9.55 -8.86 -5.45
C SER A 182 -9.09 -10.25 -5.91
N LYS A 183 -9.32 -10.53 -7.19
CA LYS A 183 -8.82 -11.76 -7.84
C LYS A 183 -7.38 -11.67 -8.31
N VAL A 184 -6.80 -10.46 -8.23
CA VAL A 184 -5.46 -10.15 -8.74
C VAL A 184 -4.49 -9.90 -7.58
N PHE A 185 -4.97 -9.32 -6.48
CA PHE A 185 -4.15 -8.88 -5.37
C PHE A 185 -4.59 -9.57 -4.09
N THR A 186 -3.64 -10.13 -3.37
CA THR A 186 -3.85 -10.69 -2.04
C THR A 186 -3.29 -9.75 -0.98
N ILE A 187 -3.93 -9.75 0.19
CA ILE A 187 -3.41 -9.06 1.38
C ILE A 187 -2.14 -9.78 1.81
N THR A 188 -1.10 -9.01 2.12
CA THR A 188 0.18 -9.53 2.62
C THR A 188 0.67 -8.72 3.81
N LYS A 189 1.67 -9.26 4.52
CA LYS A 189 2.43 -8.52 5.53
C LYS A 189 2.85 -7.14 5.01
N ASP A 190 2.79 -6.16 5.91
CA ASP A 190 3.11 -4.74 5.68
C ASP A 190 2.12 -3.94 4.80
N ASP A 191 1.05 -4.58 4.31
CA ASP A 191 -0.08 -3.82 3.78
C ASP A 191 -0.76 -3.00 4.90
N ILE A 192 -1.40 -1.91 4.52
CA ILE A 192 -2.25 -1.11 5.39
C ILE A 192 -3.70 -1.44 5.04
N VAL A 193 -4.55 -1.70 6.04
CA VAL A 193 -5.98 -2.00 5.84
C VAL A 193 -6.84 -0.89 6.41
N VAL A 194 -7.84 -0.47 5.64
CA VAL A 194 -8.88 0.47 6.05
C VAL A 194 -10.17 -0.32 6.24
N PHE A 195 -10.78 -0.20 7.40
CA PHE A 195 -12.00 -0.93 7.77
C PHE A 195 -13.27 -0.16 7.40
N THR A 196 -14.40 -0.88 7.36
CA THR A 196 -15.73 -0.31 7.03
C THR A 196 -16.26 0.67 8.07
N PHE A 197 -15.76 0.64 9.31
CA PHE A 197 -16.22 1.47 10.43
C PHE A 197 -15.34 2.71 10.70
N SER A 198 -14.55 3.15 9.71
CA SER A 198 -13.60 4.26 9.80
C SER A 198 -12.48 4.02 10.80
N HIS A 199 -11.72 2.94 10.56
CA HIS A 199 -10.54 2.55 11.32
C HIS A 199 -9.45 2.08 10.36
N ILE A 200 -8.20 2.03 10.81
CA ILE A 200 -7.05 1.66 9.97
C ILE A 200 -6.03 0.87 10.79
N GLY A 201 -5.33 -0.07 10.15
CA GLY A 201 -4.32 -0.91 10.80
C GLY A 201 -3.25 -1.39 9.83
N ILE A 202 -2.19 -1.97 10.37
CA ILE A 202 -1.05 -2.51 9.61
C ILE A 202 -1.11 -4.03 9.67
N VAL A 203 -0.99 -4.70 8.53
CA VAL A 203 -1.02 -6.17 8.44
C VAL A 203 0.28 -6.77 8.92
N GLU A 204 0.21 -7.61 9.94
CA GLU A 204 1.34 -8.39 10.44
C GLU A 204 1.44 -9.76 9.74
N SER A 205 0.28 -10.39 9.52
CA SER A 205 0.16 -11.67 8.81
C SER A 205 -1.27 -11.86 8.28
N SER A 206 -1.42 -12.75 7.29
CA SER A 206 -2.72 -13.10 6.73
C SER A 206 -2.78 -14.57 6.33
N ASN A 207 -3.96 -15.16 6.47
CA ASN A 207 -4.32 -16.47 5.91
C ASN A 207 -5.72 -16.37 5.29
N ASP A 208 -6.26 -17.48 4.80
CA ASP A 208 -7.55 -17.50 4.10
C ASP A 208 -8.74 -17.08 4.97
N THR A 209 -8.60 -17.15 6.30
CA THR A 209 -9.69 -16.89 7.25
C THR A 209 -9.54 -15.54 7.95
N PHE A 210 -8.31 -15.18 8.32
CA PHE A 210 -8.02 -14.03 9.17
C PHE A 210 -6.84 -13.22 8.66
N VAL A 211 -6.93 -11.91 8.91
CA VAL A 211 -5.83 -10.96 8.81
C VAL A 211 -5.47 -10.54 10.22
N THR A 212 -4.23 -10.79 10.63
CA THR A 212 -3.68 -10.26 11.89
C THR A 212 -3.14 -8.87 11.63
N THR A 213 -3.63 -7.90 12.40
CA THR A 213 -3.28 -6.49 12.28
C THR A 213 -2.71 -5.94 13.58
N ILE A 214 -1.86 -4.92 13.47
CA ILE A 214 -1.46 -4.05 14.58
C ILE A 214 -2.17 -2.72 14.38
N GLU A 215 -2.97 -2.32 15.37
CA GLU A 215 -3.90 -1.20 15.29
C GLU A 215 -3.69 -0.26 16.47
N GLY A 216 -3.64 1.05 16.19
CA GLY A 216 -3.67 2.09 17.22
C GLY A 216 -5.10 2.53 17.51
N ASN A 217 -5.33 3.15 18.66
CA ASN A 217 -6.64 3.53 19.15
C ASN A 217 -7.66 2.37 19.09
N THR A 218 -7.26 1.20 19.58
CA THR A 218 -8.10 0.00 19.64
C THR A 218 -8.31 -0.46 21.08
N ASN A 219 -9.25 -1.39 21.26
CA ASN A 219 -9.54 -2.06 22.54
C ASN A 219 -10.14 -3.45 22.26
N ASP A 220 -10.40 -4.23 23.31
CA ASP A 220 -10.97 -5.58 23.17
C ASP A 220 -12.39 -5.55 22.59
N ALA A 221 -13.17 -4.52 22.92
CA ALA A 221 -14.54 -4.33 22.44
C ALA A 221 -14.64 -3.95 20.95
N GLY A 222 -13.52 -3.59 20.30
CA GLY A 222 -13.50 -3.19 18.88
C GLY A 222 -14.25 -1.88 18.58
N SER A 223 -14.50 -1.04 19.60
CA SER A 223 -15.20 0.24 19.45
C SER A 223 -14.29 1.34 18.90
N ARG A 224 -14.88 2.46 18.47
CA ARG A 224 -14.16 3.68 18.06
C ARG A 224 -13.33 4.32 19.20
N GLU A 225 -13.76 4.12 20.43
CA GLU A 225 -13.12 4.62 21.67
C GLU A 225 -12.05 3.65 22.19
N GLY A 226 -11.13 3.25 21.31
CA GLY A 226 -9.96 2.49 21.75
C GLY A 226 -9.05 3.32 22.65
N ILE A 227 -8.07 2.68 23.28
CA ILE A 227 -7.11 3.39 24.14
C ILE A 227 -5.67 2.93 23.96
N THR A 228 -5.41 1.91 23.13
CA THR A 228 -4.10 1.30 23.04
C THR A 228 -3.72 0.89 21.62
N VAL A 229 -2.44 0.65 21.41
CA VAL A 229 -1.94 -0.11 20.27
C VAL A 229 -1.97 -1.59 20.62
N ALA A 230 -2.69 -2.40 19.84
CA ALA A 230 -2.79 -3.83 20.08
C ALA A 230 -2.86 -4.65 18.79
N ARG A 231 -2.57 -5.95 18.90
CA ARG A 231 -2.83 -6.92 17.84
C ARG A 231 -4.32 -7.27 17.80
N LYS A 232 -4.89 -7.36 16.60
CA LYS A 232 -6.26 -7.83 16.37
C LYS A 232 -6.27 -8.90 15.28
N GLN A 233 -7.17 -9.86 15.41
CA GLN A 233 -7.55 -10.75 14.31
C GLN A 233 -8.83 -10.23 13.68
N ARG A 234 -8.78 -9.96 12.37
CA ARG A 234 -9.88 -9.36 11.62
C ARG A 234 -10.31 -10.30 10.50
N ARG A 235 -11.61 -10.38 10.24
CA ARG A 235 -12.14 -11.07 9.06
C ARG A 235 -11.92 -10.18 7.82
N PRO A 236 -11.57 -10.73 6.65
CA PRO A 236 -11.47 -9.96 5.42
C PRO A 236 -12.74 -9.17 5.08
N SER A 237 -13.92 -9.66 5.47
CA SER A 237 -15.22 -9.04 5.17
C SER A 237 -15.45 -7.66 5.79
N ILE A 238 -14.71 -7.28 6.83
CA ILE A 238 -14.81 -5.95 7.46
C ILE A 238 -13.74 -4.97 6.95
N ILE A 239 -12.87 -5.42 6.05
CA ILE A 239 -11.87 -4.58 5.39
C ILE A 239 -12.55 -3.91 4.18
N ARG A 240 -12.54 -2.58 4.15
CA ARG A 240 -13.06 -1.79 3.03
C ARG A 240 -12.05 -1.71 1.89
N SER A 241 -10.78 -1.49 2.24
CA SER A 241 -9.70 -1.27 1.28
C SER A 241 -8.37 -1.70 1.87
N VAL A 242 -7.48 -2.12 0.99
CA VAL A 242 -6.08 -2.42 1.27
C VAL A 242 -5.25 -1.37 0.54
N ILE A 243 -4.19 -0.90 1.18
CA ILE A 243 -3.23 0.08 0.67
C ILE A 243 -1.85 -0.58 0.76
N ARG A 244 -1.18 -0.72 -0.37
CA ARG A 244 0.20 -1.18 -0.45
C ARG A 244 1.10 -0.03 -0.87
N LEU A 245 2.11 0.23 -0.06
CA LEU A 245 3.07 1.32 -0.29
C LEU A 245 3.92 1.03 -1.54
N PRO A 246 4.19 2.04 -2.38
CA PRO A 246 5.07 1.87 -3.53
C PRO A 246 6.52 1.80 -3.06
N MET A 247 7.24 0.75 -3.47
CA MET A 247 8.67 0.65 -3.20
C MET A 247 9.47 1.29 -4.34
N ASP A 248 10.47 2.09 -3.98
CA ASP A 248 11.51 2.56 -4.88
C ASP A 248 12.31 1.37 -5.39
N GLY A 249 12.38 1.23 -6.72
CA GLY A 249 13.39 0.39 -7.31
C GLY A 249 13.16 -1.11 -7.16
N VAL A 250 11.92 -1.58 -7.01
CA VAL A 250 11.60 -2.92 -7.55
C VAL A 250 11.25 -2.78 -9.03
N GLY A 251 12.25 -2.32 -9.78
CA GLY A 251 12.32 -2.68 -11.18
C GLY A 251 12.31 -4.21 -11.23
N ILE A 252 11.40 -4.75 -12.02
CA ILE A 252 11.45 -6.10 -12.55
C ILE A 252 12.92 -6.49 -12.70
N ASP A 253 13.39 -7.40 -11.83
CA ASP A 253 14.68 -8.10 -11.82
C ASP A 253 15.89 -7.34 -12.43
N ARG A 254 17.02 -7.25 -11.71
CA ARG A 254 18.29 -6.86 -12.38
C ARG A 254 18.57 -7.72 -13.63
N LYS A 255 18.05 -8.96 -13.69
CA LYS A 255 18.11 -9.80 -14.90
C LYS A 255 17.26 -9.35 -16.09
N LEU A 256 16.22 -8.52 -15.90
CA LEU A 256 15.46 -7.96 -17.03
C LEU A 256 16.17 -6.74 -17.67
N ASN A 257 17.03 -6.05 -16.92
CA ASN A 257 17.93 -5.05 -17.50
C ASN A 257 19.10 -5.68 -18.28
N ASP A 258 19.56 -6.87 -17.91
CA ASP A 258 20.61 -7.59 -18.65
C ASP A 258 20.13 -8.08 -20.04
N TYR A 259 18.81 -8.16 -20.26
CA TYR A 259 18.21 -8.43 -21.58
C TYR A 259 18.15 -7.19 -22.51
N VAL A 260 18.72 -6.05 -22.10
CA VAL A 260 18.74 -4.80 -22.88
C VAL A 260 20.17 -4.34 -23.20
N GLN A 261 21.22 -5.10 -22.83
CA GLN A 261 22.60 -4.77 -23.21
C GLN A 261 23.26 -5.67 -24.27
N TYR A 262 22.57 -6.72 -24.73
CA TYR A 262 23.02 -7.49 -25.90
C TYR A 262 21.84 -7.73 -26.83
N CYS A 263 21.63 -6.78 -27.76
CA CYS A 263 21.04 -6.91 -29.09
C CYS A 263 20.74 -5.50 -29.63
#